data_AF-A0AAX7VNG0-F1
#
_entry.id   AF-A0AAX7VNG0-F1
#
_cell.length_a   1.000
_cell.length_b   1.000
_cell.length_c   1.000
_cell.angle_alpha   90.00
_cell.angle_beta   90.00
_cell.angle_gamma   90.00
#
_symmetry.space_group_name_H-M   'P 1'
#
loop_
_entity.id
_entity.type
_entity.pdbx_description
1 polymer ?
#
loop_
_entity_poly.entity_id
_entity_poly.type
_entity_poly.pdbx_seq_one_letter_code
_entity_poly.pdbx_strand_id
1 'polypeptide(L)'
;MSDDVTPTALERQRSALLHLLEDLSIAESNCPQGARVAVVGYSAYTKYLIHFQDYHRKTALIEAVKNIALEKTSNKRQLGAAMRFVGQNIFKRVRAGFMVRKVAVFFTNGASQDNTDILAAIMEYRALNIVPAIISLRNVPAINQAMEADDTGNSIFTVLRRPQEPAADLRRVKSCAVCYDPCRRAEECAFIQEPVLPQQADVDLVMVLDSSREIQADEYAGARQLLSSVVEQLAVSPQPRRAGRQARVALVQQSTKVEFGLQTYQNAGDMKTYMMQNMQQQGGSLALGQMLDYTLREVLLKAGQPRSKRAVLTVVGTKTAYRDQAKLRYISQKAKCEGVALFVVTVGDRYNRMEVEELASVPIQQHLIRLDRLKADEQGYAQRFIRVFLSALNKGLNTYPPLPFKLTCSQLSEPGDTLDTNSQGSADWELEISDQPRNWFQEQTGILARNLSVINTLSKRKRSFSGADLTDVDVEPTKQLDSFVSTVRNWKIIVILKYKNKMIC
;
A
#
# COMPACT_ATOMS: atom_id res chain seq x y z
N MET A 1 -23.17 7.94 4.99
CA MET A 1 -22.75 7.54 3.62
C MET A 1 -22.27 8.76 2.87
N SER A 2 -21.52 8.63 1.76
CA SER A 2 -21.22 9.83 0.97
C SER A 2 -22.50 10.47 0.43
N ASP A 3 -22.39 11.77 0.18
CA ASP A 3 -23.42 12.65 -0.35
C ASP A 3 -24.18 12.10 -1.57
N ASP A 4 -23.48 11.40 -2.47
CA ASP A 4 -24.02 10.90 -3.73
C ASP A 4 -24.80 9.57 -3.66
N VAL A 5 -25.07 9.04 -2.45
CA VAL A 5 -25.85 7.79 -2.30
C VAL A 5 -27.34 8.07 -2.12
N THR A 6 -28.13 7.65 -3.12
CA THR A 6 -29.60 7.69 -3.04
C THR A 6 -30.15 6.45 -2.31
N PRO A 7 -31.39 6.50 -1.79
CA PRO A 7 -32.05 5.31 -1.22
C PRO A 7 -32.07 4.13 -2.19
N THR A 8 -32.38 4.37 -3.46
CA THR A 8 -32.36 3.35 -4.52
C THR A 8 -30.96 2.75 -4.71
N ALA A 9 -29.91 3.57 -4.66
CA ALA A 9 -28.53 3.07 -4.77
C ALA A 9 -28.16 2.17 -3.57
N LEU A 10 -28.57 2.53 -2.35
CA LEU A 10 -28.37 1.70 -1.17
C LEU A 10 -29.12 0.38 -1.30
N GLU A 11 -30.39 0.38 -1.67
CA GLU A 11 -31.17 -0.85 -1.82
C GLU A 11 -30.56 -1.80 -2.84
N ARG A 12 -30.03 -1.26 -3.95
CA ARG A 12 -29.29 -2.07 -4.95
C ARG A 12 -28.03 -2.70 -4.35
N GLN A 13 -27.26 -1.95 -3.56
CA GLN A 13 -26.07 -2.46 -2.88
C GLN A 13 -26.42 -3.49 -1.81
N ARG A 14 -27.49 -3.25 -1.05
CA ARG A 14 -27.97 -4.16 0.00
C ARG A 14 -28.48 -5.47 -0.60
N SER A 15 -29.29 -5.41 -1.66
CA SER A 15 -29.77 -6.58 -2.40
C SER A 15 -28.59 -7.40 -2.96
N ALA A 16 -27.61 -6.73 -3.57
CA ALA A 16 -26.40 -7.39 -4.05
C ALA A 16 -25.59 -8.06 -2.93
N LEU A 17 -25.47 -7.41 -1.76
CA LEU A 17 -24.87 -8.03 -0.58
C LEU A 17 -25.66 -9.27 -0.13
N LEU A 18 -26.97 -9.15 0.05
CA LEU A 18 -27.81 -10.26 0.50
C LEU A 18 -27.66 -11.48 -0.42
N HIS A 19 -27.60 -11.26 -1.73
CA HIS A 19 -27.36 -12.33 -2.70
C HIS A 19 -25.96 -12.97 -2.59
N LEU A 20 -24.94 -12.18 -2.26
CA LEU A 20 -23.60 -12.73 -1.97
C LEU A 20 -23.57 -13.55 -0.69
N LEU A 21 -24.40 -13.23 0.31
CA LEU A 21 -24.48 -13.96 1.60
C LEU A 21 -25.36 -15.22 1.53
N GLU A 22 -26.26 -15.30 0.55
CA GLU A 22 -27.29 -16.34 0.43
C GLU A 22 -26.71 -17.75 0.38
N ASP A 23 -25.57 -17.96 -0.29
CA ASP A 23 -24.94 -19.28 -0.41
C ASP A 23 -23.79 -19.48 0.57
N LEU A 24 -23.46 -18.49 1.40
CA LEU A 24 -22.34 -18.60 2.34
C LEU A 24 -22.75 -19.36 3.58
N SER A 25 -21.96 -20.37 3.93
CA SER A 25 -21.92 -20.96 5.27
C SER A 25 -21.27 -19.97 6.23
N ILE A 26 -21.98 -19.57 7.30
CA ILE A 26 -21.48 -18.63 8.31
C ILE A 26 -20.96 -19.42 9.51
N ALA A 27 -19.79 -19.02 10.03
CA ALA A 27 -19.17 -19.70 11.15
C ALA A 27 -19.98 -19.50 12.46
N GLU A 28 -20.62 -20.57 12.92
CA GLU A 28 -21.45 -20.56 14.14
C GLU A 28 -20.65 -20.60 15.44
N SER A 29 -19.36 -20.95 15.37
CA SER A 29 -18.49 -21.06 16.54
C SER A 29 -17.10 -20.45 16.31
N ASN A 30 -16.22 -20.62 17.29
CA ASN A 30 -14.80 -20.28 17.15
C ASN A 30 -14.01 -21.31 16.31
N CYS A 31 -14.65 -22.41 15.92
CA CYS A 31 -14.11 -23.31 14.93
C CYS A 31 -13.98 -22.56 13.59
N PRO A 32 -12.85 -22.71 12.90
CA PRO A 32 -12.64 -22.03 11.65
C PRO A 32 -13.29 -22.83 10.53
N GLN A 33 -14.62 -22.97 10.54
CA GLN A 33 -15.40 -23.57 9.45
C GLN A 33 -16.51 -22.58 9.10
N GLY A 34 -16.64 -22.26 7.82
CA GLY A 34 -17.51 -21.18 7.35
C GLY A 34 -16.86 -19.79 7.37
N ALA A 35 -17.61 -18.81 6.90
CA ALA A 35 -17.22 -17.42 6.79
C ALA A 35 -17.61 -16.60 8.02
N ARG A 36 -16.74 -15.66 8.39
CA ARG A 36 -17.07 -14.53 9.26
C ARG A 36 -17.20 -13.28 8.43
N VAL A 37 -18.23 -12.50 8.70
CA VAL A 37 -18.59 -11.32 7.93
C VAL A 37 -18.47 -10.09 8.82
N ALA A 38 -17.76 -9.08 8.34
CA ALA A 38 -17.86 -7.72 8.88
C ALA A 38 -18.42 -6.81 7.78
N VAL A 39 -19.21 -5.83 8.20
CA VAL A 39 -19.76 -4.79 7.32
C VAL A 39 -19.32 -3.43 7.82
N VAL A 40 -18.74 -2.64 6.93
CA VAL A 40 -18.36 -1.25 7.24
C VAL A 40 -18.94 -0.30 6.22
N GLY A 41 -19.23 0.93 6.63
CA GLY A 41 -19.66 1.97 5.72
C GLY A 41 -18.72 3.14 5.66
N TYR A 42 -18.68 3.76 4.48
CA TYR A 42 -17.68 4.77 4.17
C TYR A 42 -18.24 6.00 3.46
N SER A 43 -17.57 7.13 3.71
CA SER A 43 -17.69 8.39 3.00
C SER A 43 -16.29 9.00 2.86
N ALA A 44 -15.99 10.11 3.55
CA ALA A 44 -14.62 10.54 3.85
C ALA A 44 -14.03 9.78 5.05
N TYR A 45 -14.88 9.11 5.83
CA TYR A 45 -14.49 8.28 6.97
C TYR A 45 -15.06 6.87 6.82
N THR A 46 -14.43 5.88 7.45
CA THR A 46 -14.92 4.50 7.50
C THR A 46 -15.37 4.14 8.90
N LYS A 47 -16.55 3.52 9.04
CA LYS A 47 -17.12 3.10 10.33
C LYS A 47 -17.67 1.69 10.24
N TYR A 48 -17.53 0.94 11.32
CA TYR A 48 -18.19 -0.35 11.47
C TYR A 48 -19.72 -0.23 11.56
N LEU A 49 -20.39 -1.11 10.82
CA LEU A 49 -21.81 -1.41 10.94
C LEU A 49 -22.02 -2.77 11.61
N ILE A 50 -21.17 -3.73 11.25
CA ILE A 50 -21.14 -5.10 11.77
C ILE A 50 -19.68 -5.51 11.92
N HIS A 51 -19.28 -5.98 13.10
CA HIS A 51 -17.99 -6.59 13.33
C HIS A 51 -18.02 -8.12 13.12
N PHE A 52 -16.85 -8.73 12.94
CA PHE A 52 -16.71 -10.17 12.73
C PHE A 52 -17.27 -11.04 13.87
N GLN A 53 -17.42 -10.48 15.07
CA GLN A 53 -17.89 -11.16 16.27
C GLN A 53 -19.37 -10.91 16.58
N ASP A 54 -20.05 -10.02 15.84
CA ASP A 54 -21.40 -9.58 16.23
C ASP A 54 -22.45 -10.66 15.93
N TYR A 55 -22.27 -11.41 14.84
CA TYR A 55 -23.25 -12.41 14.40
C TYR A 55 -22.60 -13.77 14.11
N HIS A 56 -23.09 -14.79 14.80
CA HIS A 56 -22.73 -16.20 14.60
C HIS A 56 -23.80 -17.00 13.84
N ARG A 57 -25.04 -16.48 13.78
CA ARG A 57 -26.14 -17.10 13.03
C ARG A 57 -26.40 -16.36 11.74
N LYS A 58 -26.51 -17.10 10.63
CA LYS A 58 -26.77 -16.53 9.30
C LYS A 58 -28.05 -15.70 9.26
N THR A 59 -29.13 -16.20 9.86
CA THR A 59 -30.43 -15.48 9.90
C THR A 59 -30.32 -14.12 10.58
N ALA A 60 -29.63 -14.04 11.72
CA ALA A 60 -29.39 -12.79 12.43
C ALA A 60 -28.50 -11.82 11.64
N LEU A 61 -27.45 -12.32 10.97
CA LEU A 61 -26.60 -11.52 10.09
C LEU A 61 -27.41 -10.95 8.91
N ILE A 62 -28.22 -11.77 8.25
CA ILE A 62 -29.08 -11.35 7.13
C ILE A 62 -30.06 -10.27 7.59
N GLU A 63 -30.68 -10.44 8.76
CA GLU A 63 -31.59 -9.45 9.34
C GLU A 63 -30.88 -8.14 9.68
N ALA A 64 -29.69 -8.20 10.27
CA ALA A 64 -28.87 -7.02 10.53
C ALA A 64 -28.51 -6.28 9.24
N VAL A 65 -28.18 -7.01 8.17
CA VAL A 65 -27.90 -6.42 6.84
C VAL A 65 -29.14 -5.78 6.23
N LYS A 66 -30.31 -6.42 6.33
CA LYS A 66 -31.60 -5.86 5.89
C LYS A 66 -31.89 -4.51 6.56
N ASN A 67 -31.54 -4.42 7.84
CA ASN A 67 -31.77 -3.24 8.67
C ASN A 67 -30.67 -2.15 8.59
N ILE A 68 -29.68 -2.30 7.71
CA ILE A 68 -28.69 -1.23 7.46
C ILE A 68 -29.38 -0.05 6.74
N ALA A 69 -29.60 1.05 7.45
CA ALA A 69 -30.26 2.22 6.88
C ALA A 69 -29.28 3.24 6.23
N LEU A 70 -29.80 4.33 5.62
CA LEU A 70 -29.09 5.36 4.83
C LEU A 70 -28.66 6.64 5.59
N GLU A 71 -27.35 6.95 5.78
CA GLU A 71 -26.96 8.28 6.34
C GLU A 71 -26.67 9.15 5.16
N LYS A 72 -27.34 10.29 5.19
CA LYS A 72 -26.91 11.45 4.46
C LYS A 72 -25.75 12.09 5.23
N THR A 73 -24.60 12.19 4.57
CA THR A 73 -23.53 13.07 5.03
C THR A 73 -23.18 14.00 3.87
N SER A 74 -22.60 15.16 4.15
CA SER A 74 -22.04 16.05 3.12
C SER A 74 -20.66 15.58 2.62
N ASN A 75 -20.15 14.47 3.14
CA ASN A 75 -18.82 13.99 2.81
C ASN A 75 -18.79 13.33 1.43
N LYS A 76 -17.77 13.66 0.64
CA LYS A 76 -17.51 13.00 -0.63
C LYS A 76 -16.95 11.59 -0.43
N ARG A 77 -17.05 10.76 -1.48
CA ARG A 77 -16.54 9.39 -1.50
C ARG A 77 -14.99 9.35 -1.52
N GLN A 78 -14.41 8.65 -0.54
CA GLN A 78 -12.99 8.27 -0.47
C GLN A 78 -12.86 6.74 -0.38
N LEU A 79 -12.93 6.07 -1.54
CA LEU A 79 -12.83 4.62 -1.66
C LEU A 79 -11.42 4.11 -1.35
N GLY A 80 -10.37 4.79 -1.82
CA GLY A 80 -8.99 4.41 -1.54
C GLY A 80 -8.69 4.40 -0.04
N ALA A 81 -9.04 5.47 0.66
CA ALA A 81 -8.91 5.57 2.12
C ALA A 81 -9.69 4.46 2.85
N ALA A 82 -10.90 4.14 2.37
CA ALA A 82 -11.70 3.06 2.94
C ALA A 82 -11.07 1.67 2.71
N MET A 83 -10.53 1.41 1.52
CA MET A 83 -9.82 0.16 1.24
C MET A 83 -8.58 0.00 2.14
N ARG A 84 -7.78 1.05 2.29
CA ARG A 84 -6.62 1.03 3.17
C ARG A 84 -7.01 0.82 4.63
N PHE A 85 -8.09 1.47 5.09
CA PHE A 85 -8.62 1.25 6.43
C PHE A 85 -8.98 -0.23 6.67
N VAL A 86 -9.62 -0.88 5.69
CA VAL A 86 -9.99 -2.29 5.75
C VAL A 86 -8.75 -3.20 5.88
N GLY A 87 -7.74 -2.99 5.04
CA GLY A 87 -6.48 -3.74 5.11
C GLY A 87 -5.74 -3.55 6.43
N GLN A 88 -5.59 -2.30 6.86
CA GLN A 88 -4.74 -1.91 8.00
C GLN A 88 -5.40 -2.09 9.36
N ASN A 89 -6.73 -2.16 9.45
CA ASN A 89 -7.44 -2.23 10.72
C ASN A 89 -8.28 -3.50 10.84
N ILE A 90 -9.08 -3.81 9.82
CA ILE A 90 -10.06 -4.91 9.90
C ILE A 90 -9.36 -6.25 9.73
N PHE A 91 -8.47 -6.36 8.73
CA PHE A 91 -7.67 -7.56 8.52
C PHE A 91 -6.40 -7.64 9.36
N LYS A 92 -6.04 -6.59 10.12
CA LYS A 92 -4.80 -6.53 10.91
C LYS A 92 -4.59 -7.73 11.82
N ARG A 93 -5.65 -8.15 12.52
CA ARG A 93 -5.62 -9.29 13.46
C ARG A 93 -6.12 -10.59 12.84
N VAL A 94 -6.43 -10.56 11.55
CA VAL A 94 -6.83 -11.76 10.82
C VAL A 94 -5.56 -12.54 10.50
N ARG A 95 -5.25 -13.52 11.36
CA ARG A 95 -4.11 -14.43 11.21
C ARG A 95 -4.01 -14.91 9.76
N ALA A 96 -2.86 -14.66 9.15
CA ALA A 96 -2.49 -15.33 7.92
C ALA A 96 -2.39 -16.83 8.21
N GLY A 97 -3.00 -17.64 7.38
CA GLY A 97 -2.91 -19.09 7.48
C GLY A 97 -3.22 -19.65 6.11
N PHE A 98 -2.54 -20.74 5.74
CA PHE A 98 -2.72 -21.40 4.44
C PHE A 98 -4.20 -21.68 4.11
N MET A 99 -4.98 -21.99 5.15
CA MET A 99 -6.37 -22.32 4.98
C MET A 99 -7.31 -21.10 5.01
N VAL A 100 -6.83 -19.89 5.33
CA VAL A 100 -7.67 -18.69 5.51
C VAL A 100 -7.63 -17.79 4.28
N ARG A 101 -8.78 -17.57 3.63
CA ARG A 101 -8.92 -16.56 2.57
C ARG A 101 -9.50 -15.27 3.13
N LYS A 102 -8.94 -14.13 2.72
CA LYS A 102 -9.41 -12.78 3.05
C LYS A 102 -10.01 -12.16 1.81
N VAL A 103 -11.29 -11.78 1.85
CA VAL A 103 -11.99 -11.18 0.71
C VAL A 103 -12.61 -9.86 1.15
N ALA A 104 -12.41 -8.81 0.36
CA ALA A 104 -12.92 -7.48 0.64
C ALA A 104 -13.79 -7.01 -0.54
N VAL A 105 -15.10 -6.98 -0.34
CA VAL A 105 -16.08 -6.58 -1.36
C VAL A 105 -16.53 -5.14 -1.10
N PHE A 106 -16.26 -4.24 -2.03
CA PHE A 106 -16.57 -2.81 -1.94
C PHE A 106 -17.74 -2.48 -2.86
N PHE A 107 -18.77 -1.83 -2.31
CA PHE A 107 -19.84 -1.25 -3.12
C PHE A 107 -19.60 0.24 -3.35
N THR A 108 -19.59 0.69 -4.60
CA THR A 108 -19.42 2.10 -4.97
C THR A 108 -20.48 2.59 -5.96
N ASN A 109 -20.76 3.90 -5.95
CA ASN A 109 -21.75 4.55 -6.81
C ASN A 109 -21.09 5.52 -7.81
N GLY A 110 -19.87 5.21 -8.26
CA GLY A 110 -19.12 6.04 -9.22
C GLY A 110 -17.68 6.33 -8.81
N ALA A 111 -17.11 7.37 -9.41
CA ALA A 111 -15.70 7.76 -9.25
C ALA A 111 -15.35 8.21 -7.84
N SER A 112 -14.14 7.93 -7.39
CA SER A 112 -13.65 8.37 -6.08
C SER A 112 -12.84 9.65 -6.19
N GLN A 113 -12.73 10.41 -5.09
CA GLN A 113 -11.87 11.60 -5.04
C GLN A 113 -10.38 11.22 -4.89
N ASP A 114 -10.10 10.01 -4.42
CA ASP A 114 -8.78 9.51 -3.99
C ASP A 114 -8.31 8.32 -4.84
N ASN A 115 -8.41 8.42 -6.17
CA ASN A 115 -8.04 7.32 -7.08
C ASN A 115 -6.58 6.85 -6.91
N THR A 116 -5.67 7.76 -6.53
CA THR A 116 -4.27 7.43 -6.21
C THR A 116 -4.14 6.49 -5.01
N ASP A 117 -5.02 6.63 -4.01
CA ASP A 117 -5.04 5.77 -2.83
C ASP A 117 -5.64 4.39 -3.12
N ILE A 118 -6.45 4.26 -4.17
CA ILE A 118 -6.96 2.95 -4.62
C ILE A 118 -5.78 2.08 -5.06
N LEU A 119 -4.87 2.61 -5.88
CA LEU A 119 -3.70 1.86 -6.33
C LEU A 119 -2.80 1.45 -5.16
N ALA A 120 -2.58 2.35 -4.19
CA ALA A 120 -1.85 2.02 -2.95
C ALA A 120 -2.54 0.89 -2.16
N ALA A 121 -3.88 0.92 -2.09
CA ALA A 121 -4.64 -0.15 -1.44
C ALA A 121 -4.50 -1.50 -2.17
N ILE A 122 -4.46 -1.51 -3.50
CA ILE A 122 -4.22 -2.75 -4.28
C ILE A 122 -2.84 -3.32 -4.01
N MET A 123 -1.81 -2.47 -3.90
CA MET A 123 -0.47 -2.90 -3.49
C MET A 123 -0.49 -3.53 -2.08
N GLU A 124 -1.14 -2.88 -1.11
CA GLU A 124 -1.29 -3.40 0.26
C GLU A 124 -2.10 -4.71 0.30
N TYR A 125 -3.16 -4.83 -0.49
CA TYR A 125 -3.99 -6.02 -0.53
C TYR A 125 -3.27 -7.22 -1.11
N ARG A 126 -2.54 -7.04 -2.21
CA ARG A 126 -1.69 -8.10 -2.75
C ARG A 126 -0.63 -8.50 -1.73
N ALA A 127 0.01 -7.53 -1.07
CA ALA A 127 0.99 -7.77 -0.02
C ALA A 127 0.41 -8.56 1.18
N LEU A 128 -0.86 -8.33 1.53
CA LEU A 128 -1.56 -9.01 2.64
C LEU A 128 -2.34 -10.27 2.23
N ASN A 129 -2.30 -10.68 0.95
CA ASN A 129 -3.13 -11.74 0.38
C ASN A 129 -4.63 -11.52 0.65
N ILE A 130 -5.10 -10.29 0.43
CA ILE A 130 -6.52 -9.92 0.44
C ILE A 130 -6.98 -9.88 -1.02
N VAL A 131 -8.12 -10.49 -1.30
CA VAL A 131 -8.77 -10.51 -2.61
C VAL A 131 -9.79 -9.37 -2.67
N PRO A 132 -9.52 -8.27 -3.38
CA PRO A 132 -10.50 -7.20 -3.53
C PRO A 132 -11.50 -7.50 -4.64
N ALA A 133 -12.77 -7.24 -4.36
CA ALA A 133 -13.81 -7.14 -5.37
C ALA A 133 -14.50 -5.78 -5.25
N ILE A 134 -14.52 -4.99 -6.33
CA ILE A 134 -15.24 -3.73 -6.37
C ILE A 134 -16.47 -3.89 -7.26
N ILE A 135 -17.64 -3.70 -6.66
CA ILE A 135 -18.94 -3.71 -7.32
C ILE A 135 -19.42 -2.26 -7.44
N SER A 136 -19.46 -1.74 -8.65
CA SER A 136 -19.85 -0.37 -8.95
C SER A 136 -21.22 -0.29 -9.60
N LEU A 137 -22.04 0.70 -9.23
CA LEU A 137 -23.30 0.98 -9.93
C LEU A 137 -23.10 1.70 -11.28
N ARG A 138 -21.90 2.26 -11.51
CA ARG A 138 -21.53 2.99 -12.74
C ARG A 138 -20.19 2.46 -13.26
N ASN A 139 -19.97 2.54 -14.57
CA ASN A 139 -18.65 2.23 -15.10
C ASN A 139 -17.65 3.34 -14.71
N VAL A 140 -16.51 2.96 -14.15
CA VAL A 140 -15.47 3.91 -13.72
C VAL A 140 -14.10 3.39 -14.18
N PRO A 141 -13.63 3.79 -15.37
CA PRO A 141 -12.40 3.28 -15.95
C PRO A 141 -11.16 3.43 -15.05
N ALA A 142 -11.05 4.56 -14.32
CA ALA A 142 -9.93 4.80 -13.41
C ALA A 142 -9.83 3.75 -12.28
N ILE A 143 -10.97 3.27 -11.76
CA ILE A 143 -10.99 2.22 -10.73
C ILE A 143 -10.60 0.88 -11.36
N ASN A 144 -11.14 0.58 -12.55
CA ASN A 144 -10.81 -0.67 -13.26
C ASN A 144 -9.32 -0.75 -13.57
N GLN A 145 -8.71 0.33 -14.07
CA GLN A 145 -7.28 0.41 -14.35
C GLN A 145 -6.42 0.21 -13.10
N ALA A 146 -6.83 0.78 -11.95
CA ALA A 146 -6.14 0.57 -10.68
C ALA A 146 -6.23 -0.88 -10.20
N MET A 147 -7.39 -1.54 -10.37
CA MET A 147 -7.58 -2.96 -10.04
C MET A 147 -6.73 -3.87 -10.92
N GLU A 148 -6.58 -3.54 -12.20
CA GLU A 148 -5.74 -4.26 -13.14
C GLU A 148 -4.24 -4.12 -12.83
N ALA A 149 -3.82 -3.24 -11.92
CA ALA A 149 -2.43 -3.17 -11.49
C ALA A 149 -1.95 -4.50 -10.86
N ASP A 150 -2.85 -5.23 -10.20
CA ASP A 150 -2.58 -6.62 -9.82
C ASP A 150 -2.71 -7.53 -11.05
N ASP A 151 -1.56 -7.85 -11.64
CA ASP A 151 -1.46 -8.69 -12.85
C ASP A 151 -1.79 -10.17 -12.61
N THR A 152 -2.06 -10.58 -11.36
CA THR A 152 -2.39 -11.98 -11.03
C THR A 152 -3.85 -12.35 -11.29
N GLY A 153 -4.71 -11.36 -11.55
CA GLY A 153 -6.14 -11.56 -11.77
C GLY A 153 -6.95 -11.75 -10.48
N ASN A 154 -6.34 -11.66 -9.29
CA ASN A 154 -7.07 -11.79 -8.02
C ASN A 154 -7.99 -10.60 -7.71
N SER A 155 -7.80 -9.47 -8.38
CA SER A 155 -8.59 -8.26 -8.20
C SER A 155 -9.77 -8.25 -9.18
N ILE A 156 -11.01 -8.14 -8.67
CA ILE A 156 -12.24 -8.20 -9.49
C ILE A 156 -12.95 -6.84 -9.52
N PHE A 157 -13.18 -6.28 -10.69
CA PHE A 157 -14.08 -5.13 -10.88
C PHE A 157 -15.34 -5.57 -11.62
N THR A 158 -16.51 -5.14 -11.15
CA THR A 158 -17.81 -5.50 -11.74
C THR A 158 -18.75 -4.30 -11.70
N VAL A 159 -19.51 -4.10 -12.78
CA VAL A 159 -20.55 -3.08 -12.85
C VAL A 159 -21.91 -3.76 -12.69
N LEU A 160 -22.69 -3.36 -11.69
CA LEU A 160 -24.09 -3.76 -11.50
C LEU A 160 -24.95 -3.03 -12.54
N ARG A 161 -25.15 -3.65 -13.71
CA ARG A 161 -25.94 -3.12 -14.81
C ARG A 161 -27.42 -3.48 -14.67
N ARG A 162 -27.72 -4.67 -14.14
CA ARG A 162 -29.08 -5.23 -14.09
C ARG A 162 -29.63 -5.19 -12.67
N PRO A 163 -30.51 -4.23 -12.33
CA PRO A 163 -31.11 -4.19 -10.99
C PRO A 163 -32.03 -5.38 -10.71
N GLN A 164 -32.68 -5.93 -11.75
CA GLN A 164 -33.64 -7.03 -11.62
C GLN A 164 -32.97 -8.41 -11.57
N GLU A 165 -31.75 -8.55 -12.08
CA GLU A 165 -30.99 -9.82 -12.12
C GLU A 165 -29.56 -9.63 -11.59
N PRO A 166 -29.38 -9.28 -10.31
CA PRO A 166 -28.05 -9.05 -9.74
C PRO A 166 -27.17 -10.31 -9.79
N ALA A 167 -27.78 -11.51 -9.78
CA ALA A 167 -27.07 -12.79 -9.81
C ALA A 167 -26.09 -12.92 -10.98
N ALA A 168 -26.50 -12.49 -12.19
CA ALA A 168 -25.67 -12.62 -13.37
C ALA A 168 -24.46 -11.67 -13.35
N ASP A 169 -24.61 -10.46 -12.79
CA ASP A 169 -23.50 -9.52 -12.60
C ASP A 169 -22.58 -10.00 -11.46
N LEU A 170 -23.13 -10.59 -10.41
CA LEU A 170 -22.40 -11.02 -9.21
C LEU A 170 -21.73 -12.39 -9.34
N ARG A 171 -22.09 -13.20 -10.35
CA ARG A 171 -21.56 -14.55 -10.58
C ARG A 171 -20.03 -14.60 -10.46
N ARG A 172 -19.31 -13.70 -11.13
CA ARG A 172 -17.84 -13.67 -11.07
C ARG A 172 -17.29 -13.33 -9.69
N VAL A 173 -17.90 -12.38 -8.98
CA VAL A 173 -17.49 -12.03 -7.61
C VAL A 173 -17.70 -13.23 -6.68
N LYS A 174 -18.83 -13.91 -6.83
CA LYS A 174 -19.17 -15.11 -6.06
C LYS A 174 -18.21 -16.25 -6.37
N SER A 175 -18.11 -16.71 -7.62
CA SER A 175 -17.26 -17.85 -8.00
C SER A 175 -15.77 -17.59 -7.81
N CYS A 176 -15.27 -16.38 -8.14
CA CYS A 176 -13.83 -16.13 -8.27
C CYS A 176 -13.19 -15.35 -7.11
N ALA A 177 -13.98 -14.62 -6.30
CA ALA A 177 -13.46 -14.00 -5.08
C ALA A 177 -13.93 -14.72 -3.81
N VAL A 178 -15.24 -14.88 -3.66
CA VAL A 178 -15.86 -15.35 -2.41
C VAL A 178 -15.77 -16.87 -2.26
N CYS A 179 -16.19 -17.63 -3.26
CA CYS A 179 -16.28 -19.10 -3.25
C CYS A 179 -15.10 -19.77 -3.98
N TYR A 180 -14.02 -19.04 -4.26
CA TYR A 180 -12.94 -19.54 -5.08
C TYR A 180 -12.22 -20.72 -4.42
N ASP A 181 -12.27 -21.87 -5.08
CA ASP A 181 -11.49 -23.05 -4.72
C ASP A 181 -10.33 -23.24 -5.71
N PRO A 182 -9.06 -23.05 -5.27
CA PRO A 182 -7.91 -23.28 -6.13
C PRO A 182 -7.77 -24.75 -6.56
N CYS A 183 -8.36 -25.70 -5.83
CA CYS A 183 -8.33 -27.13 -6.16
C CYS A 183 -9.42 -27.53 -7.18
N ARG A 184 -10.49 -26.73 -7.29
CA ARG A 184 -11.64 -26.95 -8.18
C ARG A 184 -12.05 -25.63 -8.84
N ARG A 185 -11.14 -25.10 -9.67
CA ARG A 185 -11.38 -23.81 -10.33
C ARG A 185 -12.52 -23.91 -11.33
N ALA A 186 -13.50 -23.03 -11.20
CA ALA A 186 -14.52 -22.83 -12.24
C ALA A 186 -13.88 -22.25 -13.51
N GLU A 187 -14.39 -22.65 -14.68
CA GLU A 187 -13.88 -22.18 -15.98
C GLU A 187 -13.90 -20.65 -16.10
N GLU A 188 -14.93 -20.01 -15.56
CA GLU A 188 -15.05 -18.55 -15.53
C GLU A 188 -13.93 -17.83 -14.76
N CYS A 189 -13.18 -18.55 -13.90
CA CYS A 189 -12.09 -18.03 -13.10
C CYS A 189 -10.70 -18.35 -13.71
N ALA A 190 -10.64 -18.84 -14.95
CA ALA A 190 -9.39 -19.20 -15.64
C ALA A 190 -8.42 -18.02 -15.85
N PHE A 191 -8.89 -16.77 -15.71
CA PHE A 191 -8.06 -15.57 -15.79
C PHE A 191 -7.15 -15.38 -14.56
N ILE A 192 -7.43 -16.07 -13.45
CA ILE A 192 -6.60 -16.02 -12.23
C ILE A 192 -5.33 -16.86 -12.45
N GLN A 193 -4.17 -16.22 -12.35
CA GLN A 193 -2.88 -16.85 -12.59
C GLN A 193 -2.40 -17.61 -11.35
N GLU A 194 -2.48 -18.93 -11.39
CA GLU A 194 -1.94 -19.82 -10.35
C GLU A 194 -1.38 -21.11 -11.00
N PRO A 195 -0.04 -21.29 -11.07
CA PRO A 195 0.99 -20.45 -10.48
C PRO A 195 1.13 -19.09 -11.18
N VAL A 196 1.61 -18.10 -10.42
CA VAL A 196 1.85 -16.75 -10.94
C VAL A 196 3.05 -16.78 -11.88
N LEU A 197 2.88 -16.29 -13.11
CA LEU A 197 3.95 -16.28 -14.11
C LEU A 197 4.93 -15.11 -13.90
N PRO A 198 6.18 -15.24 -14.40
CA PRO A 198 7.10 -14.11 -14.46
C PRO A 198 6.48 -12.92 -15.19
N GLN A 199 6.54 -11.76 -14.55
CA GLN A 199 5.95 -10.52 -15.02
C GLN A 199 6.72 -9.97 -16.20
N GLN A 200 6.01 -9.73 -17.30
CA GLN A 200 6.55 -9.00 -18.45
C GLN A 200 6.56 -7.51 -18.13
N ALA A 201 7.76 -6.91 -18.08
CA ALA A 201 7.94 -5.49 -17.79
C ALA A 201 9.05 -4.89 -18.66
N ASP A 202 8.74 -3.78 -19.34
CA ASP A 202 9.70 -3.03 -20.14
C ASP A 202 10.41 -2.00 -19.25
N VAL A 203 11.26 -2.52 -18.36
CA VAL A 203 11.90 -1.73 -17.30
C VAL A 203 13.40 -2.01 -17.18
N ASP A 204 14.17 -0.94 -17.02
CA ASP A 204 15.53 -0.97 -16.47
C ASP A 204 15.43 -0.74 -14.96
N LEU A 205 15.63 -1.81 -14.19
CA LEU A 205 15.56 -1.80 -12.73
C LEU A 205 16.98 -1.87 -12.16
N VAL A 206 17.38 -0.84 -11.40
CA VAL A 206 18.60 -0.94 -10.58
C VAL A 206 18.21 -1.16 -9.13
N MET A 207 18.70 -2.25 -8.55
CA MET A 207 18.55 -2.52 -7.13
C MET A 207 19.77 -1.92 -6.41
N VAL A 208 19.52 -1.16 -5.34
CA VAL A 208 20.55 -0.56 -4.49
C VAL A 208 20.40 -1.15 -3.10
N LEU A 209 21.46 -1.73 -2.58
CA LEU A 209 21.45 -2.38 -1.26
C LEU A 209 22.41 -1.66 -0.31
N ASP A 210 21.85 -1.13 0.78
CA ASP A 210 22.61 -0.76 1.96
C ASP A 210 23.31 -1.99 2.53
N SER A 211 24.64 -1.97 2.43
CA SER A 211 25.51 -2.98 2.99
C SER A 211 26.55 -2.35 3.90
N SER A 212 26.19 -1.24 4.56
CA SER A 212 27.01 -0.51 5.53
C SER A 212 27.36 -1.37 6.74
N ARG A 213 28.21 -0.86 7.64
CA ARG A 213 28.60 -1.58 8.86
C ARG A 213 27.44 -1.76 9.84
N GLU A 214 26.48 -0.82 9.83
CA GLU A 214 25.40 -0.73 10.80
C GLU A 214 24.17 -1.57 10.43
N ILE A 215 24.13 -2.18 9.23
CA ILE A 215 23.14 -3.23 8.92
C ILE A 215 23.57 -4.55 9.57
N GLN A 216 22.63 -5.20 10.27
CA GLN A 216 22.88 -6.49 10.92
C GLN A 216 22.96 -7.61 9.88
N ALA A 217 23.66 -8.69 10.22
CA ALA A 217 23.90 -9.79 9.29
C ALA A 217 22.59 -10.49 8.83
N ASP A 218 21.61 -10.61 9.71
CA ASP A 218 20.29 -11.17 9.41
C ASP A 218 19.44 -10.23 8.54
N GLU A 219 19.44 -8.93 8.83
CA GLU A 219 18.81 -7.90 7.99
C GLU A 219 19.43 -7.87 6.58
N TYR A 220 20.77 -7.94 6.46
CA TYR A 220 21.46 -8.03 5.18
C TYR A 220 21.10 -9.30 4.41
N ALA A 221 21.09 -10.45 5.08
CA ALA A 221 20.67 -11.71 4.48
C ALA A 221 19.21 -11.64 4.00
N GLY A 222 18.32 -11.05 4.80
CA GLY A 222 16.92 -10.84 4.45
C GLY A 222 16.72 -9.88 3.27
N ALA A 223 17.50 -8.81 3.19
CA ALA A 223 17.51 -7.88 2.07
C ALA A 223 17.98 -8.56 0.78
N ARG A 224 19.05 -9.36 0.86
CA ARG A 224 19.57 -10.15 -0.26
C ARG A 224 18.53 -11.17 -0.77
N GLN A 225 17.82 -11.84 0.14
CA GLN A 225 16.72 -12.75 -0.19
C GLN A 225 15.54 -12.01 -0.83
N LEU A 226 15.14 -10.86 -0.28
CA LEU A 226 14.09 -10.03 -0.86
C LEU A 226 14.43 -9.61 -2.30
N LEU A 227 15.61 -9.03 -2.53
CA LEU A 227 16.02 -8.59 -3.86
C LEU A 227 16.09 -9.76 -4.86
N SER A 228 16.59 -10.93 -4.42
CA SER A 228 16.54 -12.15 -5.24
C SER A 228 15.11 -12.53 -5.61
N SER A 229 14.18 -12.48 -4.66
CA SER A 229 12.77 -12.81 -4.92
C SER A 229 12.06 -11.79 -5.83
N VAL A 230 12.56 -10.55 -5.93
CA VAL A 230 12.09 -9.55 -6.89
C VAL A 230 12.54 -9.92 -8.30
N VAL A 231 13.81 -10.32 -8.47
CA VAL A 231 14.35 -10.77 -9.76
C VAL A 231 13.60 -12.00 -10.28
N GLU A 232 13.32 -12.98 -9.42
CA GLU A 232 12.58 -14.20 -9.79
C GLU A 232 11.15 -13.93 -10.30
N GLN A 233 10.55 -12.81 -9.90
CA GLN A 233 9.21 -12.44 -10.36
C GLN A 233 9.20 -11.81 -11.74
N LEU A 234 10.34 -11.43 -12.30
CA LEU A 234 10.45 -10.71 -13.56
C LEU A 234 10.81 -11.65 -14.70
N ALA A 235 10.18 -11.43 -15.85
CA ALA A 235 10.67 -11.97 -17.10
C ALA A 235 11.92 -11.17 -17.53
N VAL A 236 13.09 -11.64 -17.08
CA VAL A 236 14.40 -11.04 -17.41
C VAL A 236 14.73 -11.26 -18.89
N SER A 237 15.28 -10.22 -19.52
CA SER A 237 15.64 -10.25 -20.93
C SER A 237 16.75 -11.28 -21.22
N PRO A 238 16.55 -12.21 -22.16
CA PRO A 238 17.60 -13.13 -22.61
C PRO A 238 18.62 -12.44 -23.52
N GLN A 239 18.34 -11.21 -23.99
CA GLN A 239 19.20 -10.45 -24.88
C GLN A 239 19.32 -9.00 -24.39
N PRO A 240 19.92 -8.75 -23.22
CA PRO A 240 19.87 -7.44 -22.56
C PRO A 240 20.65 -6.34 -23.29
N ARG A 241 21.51 -6.71 -24.25
CA ARG A 241 22.26 -5.79 -25.13
C ARG A 241 21.50 -5.38 -26.39
N ARG A 242 20.33 -5.97 -26.65
CA ARG A 242 19.49 -5.67 -27.82
C ARG A 242 18.22 -4.92 -27.41
N ALA A 243 17.61 -4.24 -28.39
CA ALA A 243 16.27 -3.71 -28.23
C ALA A 243 15.29 -4.83 -27.86
N GLY A 244 14.32 -4.51 -27.00
CA GLY A 244 13.41 -5.48 -26.40
C GLY A 244 12.53 -4.82 -25.34
N ARG A 245 11.59 -5.59 -24.78
CA ARG A 245 10.59 -5.10 -23.82
C ARG A 245 10.56 -5.88 -22.50
N GLN A 246 11.60 -6.68 -22.25
CA GLN A 246 11.73 -7.50 -21.06
C GLN A 246 12.69 -6.86 -20.06
N ALA A 247 12.50 -7.14 -18.78
CA ALA A 247 13.20 -6.44 -17.71
C ALA A 247 14.72 -6.65 -17.82
N ARG A 248 15.48 -5.61 -17.50
CA ARG A 248 16.90 -5.70 -17.21
C ARG A 248 17.13 -5.29 -15.77
N VAL A 249 18.02 -5.99 -15.08
CA VAL A 249 18.27 -5.76 -13.66
C VAL A 249 19.76 -5.53 -13.43
N ALA A 250 20.09 -4.52 -12.66
CA ALA A 250 21.43 -4.28 -12.11
C ALA A 250 21.36 -4.27 -10.58
N LEU A 251 22.51 -4.48 -9.93
CA LEU A 251 22.63 -4.45 -8.48
C LEU A 251 23.89 -3.69 -8.07
N VAL A 252 23.71 -2.73 -7.17
CA VAL A 252 24.77 -1.88 -6.62
C VAL A 252 24.74 -1.96 -5.10
N GLN A 253 25.92 -2.10 -4.48
CA GLN A 253 26.09 -2.06 -3.03
C GLN A 253 26.85 -0.81 -2.57
N GLN A 254 26.97 -0.69 -1.26
CA GLN A 254 27.78 0.30 -0.57
C GLN A 254 29.16 0.47 -1.22
N SER A 255 29.71 1.69 -1.13
CA SER A 255 30.97 2.07 -1.78
C SER A 255 30.93 1.95 -3.31
N THR A 256 29.75 2.11 -3.91
CA THR A 256 29.52 2.07 -5.38
C THR A 256 29.94 0.76 -6.04
N LYS A 257 29.98 -0.35 -5.29
CA LYS A 257 30.31 -1.66 -5.83
C LYS A 257 29.18 -2.15 -6.73
N VAL A 258 29.43 -2.25 -8.03
CA VAL A 258 28.50 -2.85 -8.98
C VAL A 258 28.67 -4.36 -8.93
N GLU A 259 27.68 -5.06 -8.40
CA GLU A 259 27.66 -6.53 -8.37
C GLU A 259 27.39 -7.10 -9.76
N PHE A 260 26.48 -6.47 -10.50
CA PHE A 260 26.26 -6.71 -11.92
C PHE A 260 25.48 -5.57 -12.55
N GLY A 261 25.72 -5.30 -13.83
CA GLY A 261 25.05 -4.25 -14.60
C GLY A 261 23.82 -4.76 -15.36
N LEU A 262 23.08 -3.83 -15.98
CA LEU A 262 21.85 -4.11 -16.74
C LEU A 262 22.05 -5.07 -17.93
N GLN A 263 23.30 -5.24 -18.39
CA GLN A 263 23.66 -6.04 -19.55
C GLN A 263 24.53 -7.27 -19.22
N THR A 264 24.67 -7.60 -17.93
CA THR A 264 25.54 -8.69 -17.45
C THR A 264 24.87 -10.06 -17.60
N TYR A 265 23.69 -10.25 -17.01
CA TYR A 265 22.99 -11.54 -16.98
C TYR A 265 21.82 -11.60 -17.97
N GLN A 266 21.50 -12.81 -18.43
CA GLN A 266 20.45 -13.09 -19.43
C GLN A 266 19.26 -13.86 -18.83
N ASN A 267 19.32 -14.26 -17.56
CA ASN A 267 18.22 -14.95 -16.89
C ASN A 267 18.24 -14.68 -15.38
N ALA A 268 17.08 -14.86 -14.74
CA ALA A 268 16.89 -14.64 -13.32
C ALA A 268 17.61 -15.66 -12.42
N GLY A 269 17.80 -16.90 -12.91
CA GLY A 269 18.43 -17.98 -12.15
C GLY A 269 19.90 -17.72 -11.84
N ASP A 270 20.66 -17.23 -12.83
CA ASP A 270 22.06 -16.87 -12.66
C ASP A 270 22.22 -15.67 -11.73
N MET A 271 21.36 -14.66 -11.87
CA MET A 271 21.31 -13.51 -10.97
C MET A 271 21.09 -13.97 -9.52
N LYS A 272 20.09 -14.83 -9.28
CA LYS A 272 19.82 -15.40 -7.96
C LYS A 272 21.01 -16.17 -7.41
N THR A 273 21.61 -17.02 -8.24
CA THR A 273 22.76 -17.85 -7.84
C THR A 273 23.91 -16.96 -7.38
N TYR A 274 24.27 -15.96 -8.18
CA TYR A 274 25.28 -14.97 -7.81
C TYR A 274 24.94 -14.23 -6.52
N MET A 275 23.70 -13.76 -6.38
CA MET A 275 23.27 -13.04 -5.17
C MET A 275 23.36 -13.90 -3.92
N MET A 276 23.04 -15.20 -4.00
CA MET A 276 23.07 -16.08 -2.83
C MET A 276 24.47 -16.57 -2.47
N GLN A 277 25.34 -16.76 -3.47
CA GLN A 277 26.63 -17.43 -3.30
C GLN A 277 27.83 -16.47 -3.26
N ASN A 278 27.78 -15.34 -3.98
CA ASN A 278 28.95 -14.48 -4.21
C ASN A 278 28.89 -13.13 -3.50
N MET A 279 27.69 -12.58 -3.29
CA MET A 279 27.54 -11.29 -2.62
C MET A 279 27.92 -11.35 -1.14
N GLN A 280 28.68 -10.33 -0.69
CA GLN A 280 29.10 -10.14 0.69
C GLN A 280 28.85 -8.69 1.13
N GLN A 281 28.55 -8.49 2.42
CA GLN A 281 28.35 -7.17 2.99
C GLN A 281 29.67 -6.37 2.93
N GLN A 282 29.63 -5.16 2.38
CA GLN A 282 30.85 -4.35 2.16
C GLN A 282 31.32 -3.60 3.42
N GLY A 283 30.42 -3.34 4.38
CA GLY A 283 30.72 -2.53 5.55
C GLY A 283 30.89 -1.04 5.21
N GLY A 284 31.58 -0.30 6.09
CA GLY A 284 31.80 1.15 5.92
C GLY A 284 30.58 2.01 6.26
N SER A 285 30.74 3.33 6.14
CA SER A 285 29.67 4.31 6.40
C SER A 285 28.78 4.48 5.16
N LEU A 286 27.46 4.48 5.32
CA LEU A 286 26.51 4.72 4.23
C LEU A 286 26.69 6.12 3.62
N ALA A 287 26.82 6.18 2.28
CA ALA A 287 26.87 7.40 1.49
C ALA A 287 25.84 7.28 0.35
N LEU A 288 24.56 7.33 0.72
CA LEU A 288 23.44 7.00 -0.14
C LEU A 288 23.28 7.96 -1.33
N GLY A 289 23.55 9.24 -1.14
CA GLY A 289 23.54 10.27 -2.18
C GLY A 289 24.62 10.02 -3.23
N GLN A 290 25.85 9.74 -2.81
CA GLN A 290 26.94 9.32 -3.70
C GLN A 290 26.59 8.01 -4.44
N MET A 291 26.03 7.01 -3.74
CA MET A 291 25.61 5.75 -4.36
C MET A 291 24.52 5.95 -5.40
N LEU A 292 23.53 6.79 -5.11
CA LEU A 292 22.45 7.11 -6.04
C LEU A 292 22.95 7.87 -7.26
N ASP A 293 23.87 8.81 -7.07
CA ASP A 293 24.50 9.59 -8.16
C ASP A 293 25.25 8.67 -9.13
N TYR A 294 26.10 7.80 -8.56
CA TYR A 294 26.82 6.80 -9.35
C TYR A 294 25.87 5.82 -10.05
N THR A 295 24.85 5.32 -9.34
CA THR A 295 23.84 4.41 -9.90
C THR A 295 23.13 5.04 -11.09
N LEU A 296 22.73 6.30 -10.96
CA LEU A 296 22.04 7.03 -12.01
C LEU A 296 22.97 7.22 -13.22
N ARG A 297 24.14 7.82 -13.02
CA ARG A 297 25.04 8.24 -14.11
C ARG A 297 25.73 7.05 -14.79
N GLU A 298 26.27 6.12 -14.02
CA GLU A 298 27.17 5.08 -14.54
C GLU A 298 26.47 3.74 -14.82
N VAL A 299 25.34 3.46 -14.16
CA VAL A 299 24.65 2.17 -14.30
C VAL A 299 23.36 2.29 -15.10
N LEU A 300 22.47 3.20 -14.71
CA LEU A 300 21.13 3.31 -15.29
C LEU A 300 21.13 4.06 -16.63
N LEU A 301 21.68 5.28 -16.66
CA LEU A 301 21.59 6.15 -17.85
C LEU A 301 22.60 5.81 -18.94
N LYS A 302 23.73 5.20 -18.57
CA LYS A 302 24.80 4.78 -19.49
C LYS A 302 24.48 3.51 -20.26
N ALA A 303 23.44 2.77 -19.86
CA ALA A 303 23.06 1.53 -20.52
C ALA A 303 22.56 1.78 -21.95
N GLY A 304 23.22 1.15 -22.92
CA GLY A 304 22.76 1.15 -24.30
C GLY A 304 21.38 0.49 -24.45
N GLN A 305 20.58 0.97 -25.41
CA GLN A 305 19.22 0.47 -25.71
C GLN A 305 18.32 0.48 -24.46
N PRO A 306 18.05 1.64 -23.84
CA PRO A 306 17.26 1.73 -22.62
C PRO A 306 15.83 1.19 -22.79
N ARG A 307 15.29 0.62 -21.72
CA ARG A 307 13.88 0.22 -21.64
C ARG A 307 12.97 1.44 -21.46
N SER A 308 11.68 1.28 -21.75
CA SER A 308 10.76 2.43 -21.73
C SER A 308 10.49 2.97 -20.32
N LYS A 309 10.68 2.15 -19.29
CA LYS A 309 10.59 2.54 -17.87
C LYS A 309 11.96 2.41 -17.19
N ARG A 310 12.21 3.28 -16.22
CA ARG A 310 13.42 3.28 -15.39
C ARG A 310 13.03 3.34 -13.92
N ALA A 311 13.60 2.45 -13.12
CA ALA A 311 13.34 2.40 -11.68
C ALA A 311 14.61 2.10 -10.88
N VAL A 312 14.67 2.67 -9.68
CA VAL A 312 15.66 2.31 -8.66
C VAL A 312 14.91 1.76 -7.44
N LEU A 313 15.24 0.53 -7.05
CA LEU A 313 14.74 -0.11 -5.83
C LEU A 313 15.83 -0.09 -4.77
N THR A 314 15.68 0.76 -3.75
CA THR A 314 16.65 0.91 -2.67
C THR A 314 16.19 0.18 -1.42
N VAL A 315 16.99 -0.75 -0.91
CA VAL A 315 16.81 -1.33 0.43
C VAL A 315 17.81 -0.67 1.38
N VAL A 316 17.31 0.02 2.41
CA VAL A 316 18.13 0.84 3.33
C VAL A 316 17.79 0.58 4.78
N GLY A 317 18.80 0.38 5.63
CA GLY A 317 18.63 0.14 7.06
C GLY A 317 19.14 1.27 7.94
N THR A 318 19.98 2.15 7.40
CA THR A 318 20.75 3.12 8.19
C THR A 318 20.61 4.54 7.66
N LYS A 319 20.93 5.53 8.49
CA LYS A 319 21.04 6.93 8.06
C LYS A 319 22.23 7.12 7.12
N THR A 320 22.11 8.04 6.16
CA THR A 320 23.27 8.44 5.35
C THR A 320 24.23 9.30 6.16
N ALA A 321 25.51 9.32 5.78
CA ALA A 321 26.50 10.19 6.39
C ALA A 321 26.08 11.67 6.29
N TYR A 322 26.33 12.46 7.34
CA TYR A 322 25.91 13.87 7.40
C TYR A 322 26.35 14.69 6.18
N ARG A 323 27.61 14.52 5.75
CA ARG A 323 28.17 15.22 4.58
C ARG A 323 27.50 14.83 3.25
N ASP A 324 26.77 13.72 3.21
CA ASP A 324 26.11 13.19 2.02
C ASP A 324 24.60 13.52 1.96
N GLN A 325 24.01 14.08 3.03
CA GLN A 325 22.58 14.41 3.09
C GLN A 325 22.13 15.42 2.03
N ALA A 326 22.90 16.50 1.83
CA ALA A 326 22.60 17.51 0.82
C ALA A 326 22.65 16.91 -0.60
N LYS A 327 23.65 16.06 -0.86
CA LYS A 327 23.78 15.33 -2.12
C LYS A 327 22.63 14.35 -2.33
N LEU A 328 22.23 13.60 -1.31
CA LEU A 328 21.08 12.69 -1.36
C LEU A 328 19.81 13.43 -1.77
N ARG A 329 19.52 14.58 -1.13
CA ARG A 329 18.35 15.39 -1.46
C ARG A 329 18.38 15.86 -2.91
N TYR A 330 19.50 16.44 -3.35
CA TYR A 330 19.65 16.94 -4.71
C TYR A 330 19.50 15.83 -5.76
N ILE A 331 20.25 14.73 -5.61
CA ILE A 331 20.25 13.63 -6.59
C ILE A 331 18.92 12.88 -6.61
N SER A 332 18.23 12.76 -5.47
CA SER A 332 16.88 12.18 -5.43
C SER A 332 15.90 13.00 -6.27
N GLN A 333 15.98 14.33 -6.20
CA GLN A 333 15.15 15.21 -7.03
C GLN A 333 15.54 15.14 -8.50
N LYS A 334 16.85 15.13 -8.80
CA LYS A 334 17.38 14.99 -10.17
C LYS A 334 16.89 13.70 -10.83
N ALA A 335 17.04 12.56 -10.15
CA ALA A 335 16.58 11.26 -10.66
C ALA A 335 15.06 11.25 -10.94
N LYS A 336 14.25 11.82 -10.04
CA LYS A 336 12.79 11.96 -10.25
C LYS A 336 12.50 12.80 -11.50
N CYS A 337 13.23 13.90 -11.69
CA CYS A 337 13.11 14.78 -12.84
C CYS A 337 13.49 14.14 -14.16
N GLU A 338 14.44 13.21 -14.14
CA GLU A 338 14.82 12.38 -15.29
C GLU A 338 13.86 11.21 -15.56
N GLY A 339 12.72 11.18 -14.86
CA GLY A 339 11.68 10.18 -15.05
C GLY A 339 11.98 8.83 -14.41
N VAL A 340 12.93 8.76 -13.47
CA VAL A 340 13.24 7.54 -12.73
C VAL A 340 12.28 7.38 -11.55
N ALA A 341 11.64 6.22 -11.46
CA ALA A 341 10.81 5.86 -10.32
C ALA A 341 11.69 5.35 -9.17
N LEU A 342 11.73 6.08 -8.04
CA LEU A 342 12.50 5.71 -6.86
C LEU A 342 11.58 4.98 -5.87
N PHE A 343 11.85 3.70 -5.63
CA PHE A 343 11.15 2.86 -4.67
C PHE A 343 12.09 2.52 -3.51
N VAL A 344 11.61 2.62 -2.28
CA VAL A 344 12.40 2.44 -1.07
C VAL A 344 11.77 1.38 -0.17
N VAL A 345 12.59 0.46 0.31
CA VAL A 345 12.27 -0.50 1.36
C VAL A 345 13.19 -0.18 2.54
N THR A 346 12.62 0.14 3.69
CA THR A 346 13.40 0.35 4.91
C THR A 346 13.39 -0.90 5.79
N VAL A 347 14.48 -1.10 6.52
CA VAL A 347 14.67 -2.23 7.45
C VAL A 347 15.15 -1.69 8.79
N GLY A 348 14.60 -2.18 9.89
CA GLY A 348 14.94 -1.73 11.23
C GLY A 348 14.43 -0.32 11.52
N ASP A 349 15.07 0.36 12.47
CA ASP A 349 14.70 1.68 12.97
C ASP A 349 15.87 2.68 12.93
N ARG A 350 17.00 2.30 12.33
CA ARG A 350 18.26 3.07 12.32
C ARG A 350 18.39 4.02 11.12
N TYR A 351 17.43 4.00 10.22
CA TYR A 351 17.34 4.94 9.10
C TYR A 351 16.69 6.26 9.53
N ASN A 352 16.99 7.34 8.79
CA ASN A 352 16.31 8.61 8.99
C ASN A 352 15.01 8.66 8.15
N ARG A 353 13.89 8.89 8.81
CA ARG A 353 12.57 8.93 8.16
C ARG A 353 12.47 10.02 7.08
N MET A 354 13.07 11.18 7.29
CA MET A 354 13.05 12.27 6.31
C MET A 354 13.87 11.91 5.07
N GLU A 355 15.06 11.33 5.24
CA GLU A 355 15.95 10.93 4.14
C GLU A 355 15.25 9.93 3.19
N VAL A 356 14.57 8.93 3.74
CA VAL A 356 13.89 7.90 2.93
C VAL A 356 12.59 8.39 2.27
N GLU A 357 11.88 9.32 2.92
CA GLU A 357 10.71 9.99 2.33
C GLU A 357 11.12 10.97 1.22
N GLU A 358 12.25 11.66 1.38
CA GLU A 358 12.84 12.51 0.34
C GLU A 358 13.37 11.71 -0.85
N LEU A 359 13.91 10.51 -0.61
CA LEU A 359 14.37 9.60 -1.66
C LEU A 359 13.20 9.02 -2.46
N ALA A 360 12.18 8.49 -1.82
CA ALA A 360 11.07 7.81 -2.48
C ALA A 360 10.28 8.74 -3.43
N SER A 361 9.84 8.22 -4.57
CA SER A 361 8.93 8.94 -5.47
C SER A 361 7.55 9.12 -4.83
N VAL A 362 6.77 10.07 -5.37
CA VAL A 362 5.40 10.32 -4.93
C VAL A 362 4.39 9.60 -5.83
N PRO A 363 3.26 9.11 -5.29
CA PRO A 363 2.84 9.14 -3.88
C PRO A 363 3.67 8.18 -2.99
N ILE A 364 4.06 8.64 -1.79
CA ILE A 364 4.94 7.88 -0.87
C ILE A 364 4.35 6.50 -0.54
N GLN A 365 3.04 6.40 -0.42
CA GLN A 365 2.35 5.17 -0.04
C GLN A 365 2.41 4.08 -1.11
N GLN A 366 2.87 4.42 -2.32
CA GLN A 366 3.11 3.48 -3.42
C GLN A 366 4.61 3.19 -3.64
N HIS A 367 5.51 3.91 -2.97
CA HIS A 367 6.96 3.91 -3.23
C HIS A 367 7.81 3.68 -2.00
N LEU A 368 7.21 3.54 -0.81
CA LEU A 368 7.94 3.37 0.43
C LEU A 368 7.27 2.30 1.30
N ILE A 369 8.00 1.22 1.54
CA ILE A 369 7.64 0.20 2.54
C ILE A 369 8.58 0.33 3.73
N ARG A 370 8.03 0.25 4.94
CA ARG A 370 8.81 0.22 6.18
C ARG A 370 8.65 -1.13 6.85
N LEU A 371 9.76 -1.82 7.11
CA LEU A 371 9.80 -3.17 7.68
C LEU A 371 10.71 -3.19 8.91
N ASP A 372 10.45 -4.13 9.82
CA ASP A 372 11.21 -4.25 11.07
C ASP A 372 12.49 -5.04 10.84
N ARG A 373 12.42 -6.31 10.40
CA ARG A 373 13.61 -7.18 10.32
C ARG A 373 13.79 -7.93 9.01
N LEU A 374 12.88 -7.77 8.05
CA LEU A 374 12.86 -8.56 6.82
C LEU A 374 12.85 -10.07 7.07
N LYS A 375 12.00 -10.51 8.00
CA LYS A 375 11.70 -11.94 8.17
C LYS A 375 10.86 -12.47 6.99
N ALA A 376 10.72 -13.78 6.88
CA ALA A 376 10.06 -14.44 5.75
C ALA A 376 8.64 -13.88 5.42
N ASP A 377 7.86 -13.50 6.42
CA ASP A 377 6.54 -12.90 6.24
C ASP A 377 6.61 -11.46 5.69
N GLU A 378 7.53 -10.64 6.21
CA GLU A 378 7.81 -9.28 5.71
C GLU A 378 8.42 -9.30 4.31
N GLN A 379 9.33 -10.24 4.02
CA GLN A 379 9.86 -10.48 2.68
C GLN A 379 8.73 -10.81 1.72
N GLY A 380 7.84 -11.74 2.09
CA GLY A 380 6.68 -12.08 1.28
C GLY A 380 5.72 -10.90 1.06
N TYR A 381 5.54 -10.04 2.08
CA TYR A 381 4.77 -8.81 1.95
C TYR A 381 5.41 -7.86 0.91
N ALA A 382 6.70 -7.56 1.07
CA ALA A 382 7.42 -6.63 0.20
C ALA A 382 7.52 -7.14 -1.24
N GLN A 383 7.83 -8.42 -1.41
CA GLN A 383 7.88 -9.13 -2.69
C GLN A 383 6.58 -8.96 -3.49
N ARG A 384 5.44 -9.17 -2.83
CA ARG A 384 4.10 -9.05 -3.44
C ARG A 384 3.71 -7.59 -3.71
N PHE A 385 4.10 -6.67 -2.82
CA PHE A 385 3.87 -5.24 -3.02
C PHE A 385 4.65 -4.71 -4.24
N ILE A 386 5.95 -5.02 -4.32
CA ILE A 386 6.85 -4.60 -5.40
C ILE A 386 6.36 -5.12 -6.76
N ARG A 387 5.78 -6.33 -6.81
CA ARG A 387 5.17 -6.85 -8.04
C ARG A 387 4.09 -5.94 -8.62
N VAL A 388 3.18 -5.47 -7.76
CA VAL A 388 2.09 -4.56 -8.17
C VAL A 388 2.67 -3.20 -8.54
N PHE A 389 3.69 -2.71 -7.82
CA PHE A 389 4.40 -1.50 -8.18
C PHE A 389 5.02 -1.57 -9.58
N LEU A 390 5.75 -2.65 -9.90
CA LEU A 390 6.36 -2.82 -11.22
C LEU A 390 5.32 -2.99 -12.33
N SER A 391 4.20 -3.68 -12.05
CA SER A 391 3.05 -3.73 -12.96
C SER A 391 2.48 -2.33 -13.24
N ALA A 392 2.23 -1.55 -12.19
CA ALA A 392 1.69 -0.20 -12.29
C ALA A 392 2.62 0.75 -13.05
N LEU A 393 3.93 0.64 -12.82
CA LEU A 393 4.96 1.37 -13.54
C LEU A 393 4.95 1.01 -15.03
N ASN A 394 4.93 -0.28 -15.36
CA ASN A 394 4.91 -0.77 -16.74
C ASN A 394 3.63 -0.32 -17.49
N LYS A 395 2.48 -0.34 -16.81
CA LYS A 395 1.19 0.13 -17.34
C LYS A 395 1.07 1.66 -17.40
N GLY A 396 2.02 2.40 -16.83
CA GLY A 396 1.98 3.87 -16.81
C GLY A 396 0.86 4.44 -15.95
N LEU A 397 0.47 3.74 -14.87
CA LEU A 397 -0.55 4.24 -13.94
C LEU A 397 -0.08 5.44 -13.12
N ASN A 398 1.24 5.61 -13.02
CA ASN A 398 1.89 6.81 -12.50
C ASN A 398 2.74 7.45 -13.60
N THR A 399 2.85 8.77 -13.53
CA THR A 399 3.71 9.57 -14.41
C THR A 399 4.98 9.96 -13.66
N TYR A 400 6.14 9.76 -14.28
CA TYR A 400 7.44 10.12 -13.74
C TYR A 400 8.15 11.08 -14.71
N PRO A 401 8.53 12.30 -14.29
CA PRO A 401 8.10 12.97 -13.05
C PRO A 401 6.58 13.27 -13.02
N PRO A 402 5.95 13.31 -11.83
CA PRO A 402 4.56 13.69 -11.70
C PRO A 402 4.37 15.17 -12.08
N LEU A 403 3.18 15.52 -12.59
CA LEU A 403 2.88 16.84 -13.16
C LEU A 403 3.29 18.03 -12.25
N PRO A 404 2.95 18.06 -10.96
CA PRO A 404 3.37 19.15 -10.07
C PRO A 404 4.89 19.27 -9.95
N PHE A 405 5.61 18.15 -10.08
CA PHE A 405 7.05 18.09 -9.91
C PHE A 405 7.81 18.56 -11.15
N LYS A 406 7.18 18.56 -12.34
CA LYS A 406 7.79 19.04 -13.58
C LYS A 406 8.22 20.51 -13.51
N LEU A 407 7.45 21.35 -12.80
CA LEU A 407 7.78 22.77 -12.60
C LEU A 407 9.01 22.95 -11.71
N THR A 408 9.16 22.11 -10.69
CA THR A 408 10.33 22.11 -9.81
C THR A 408 11.58 21.64 -10.55
N CYS A 409 11.44 20.72 -11.51
CA CYS A 409 12.57 20.22 -12.29
C CYS A 409 13.29 21.31 -13.10
N SER A 410 12.57 22.31 -13.61
CA SER A 410 13.20 23.45 -14.30
C SER A 410 14.01 24.37 -13.38
N GLN A 411 13.81 24.29 -12.07
CA GLN A 411 14.45 25.14 -11.07
C GLN A 411 15.56 24.40 -10.30
N LEU A 412 15.84 23.15 -10.66
CA LEU A 412 16.78 22.30 -9.94
C LEU A 412 18.23 22.64 -10.34
N SER A 413 18.93 23.40 -9.50
CA SER A 413 20.35 23.72 -9.68
C SER A 413 21.25 22.77 -8.89
N GLU A 414 22.42 22.42 -9.44
CA GLU A 414 23.45 21.69 -8.68
C GLU A 414 23.88 22.54 -7.47
N PRO A 415 23.95 21.95 -6.25
CA PRO A 415 24.59 22.62 -5.13
C PRO A 415 26.01 22.98 -5.54
N GLY A 416 26.39 24.25 -5.42
CA GLY A 416 27.75 24.68 -5.73
C GLY A 416 28.76 23.92 -4.87
N ASP A 417 29.79 23.34 -5.50
CA ASP A 417 30.98 22.83 -4.81
C ASP A 417 31.76 24.02 -4.23
N THR A 418 31.39 24.49 -3.04
CA THR A 418 32.24 25.39 -2.25
C THR A 418 32.81 24.64 -1.05
N LEU A 419 33.92 23.94 -1.31
CA LEU A 419 34.90 23.56 -0.30
C LEU A 419 36.29 24.04 -0.77
N ASP A 420 36.71 25.14 -0.14
CA ASP A 420 38.06 25.66 0.12
C ASP A 420 39.03 26.02 -1.03
N THR A 421 39.19 27.34 -1.23
CA THR A 421 40.51 27.97 -1.36
C THR A 421 40.57 29.28 -0.56
N ASN A 422 41.56 29.37 0.33
CA ASN A 422 41.94 30.47 1.21
C ASN A 422 41.69 31.91 0.68
N SER A 423 41.09 32.75 1.53
CA SER A 423 41.63 34.10 1.82
C SER A 423 41.05 34.66 3.12
N GLN A 424 41.92 35.26 3.93
CA GLN A 424 41.59 36.00 5.14
C GLN A 424 40.72 37.21 4.82
N GLY A 425 39.65 37.40 5.57
CA GLY A 425 38.81 38.60 5.51
C GLY A 425 37.65 38.49 6.48
N SER A 426 37.81 39.11 7.65
CA SER A 426 36.75 39.37 8.61
C SER A 426 35.58 40.10 7.93
N ALA A 427 34.39 39.50 7.91
CA ALA A 427 33.13 40.21 7.76
C ALA A 427 32.01 39.37 8.36
N ASP A 428 31.38 39.91 9.41
CA ASP A 428 30.09 39.49 9.92
C ASP A 428 29.08 39.43 8.76
N TRP A 429 28.39 38.30 8.63
CA TRP A 429 27.17 38.19 7.84
C TRP A 429 26.08 37.56 8.70
N GLU A 430 25.21 38.41 9.22
CA GLU A 430 23.91 38.02 9.75
C GLU A 430 23.13 37.29 8.66
N LEU A 431 22.76 36.04 8.96
CA LEU A 431 21.94 35.18 8.11
C LEU A 431 20.50 35.68 8.12
N GLU A 432 20.09 36.41 7.08
CA GLU A 432 18.68 36.51 6.71
C GLU A 432 18.23 35.16 6.15
N ILE A 433 17.60 34.37 7.01
CA ILE A 433 16.84 33.18 6.62
C ILE A 433 15.58 33.67 5.90
N SER A 434 15.60 33.65 4.57
CA SER A 434 14.40 33.78 3.75
C SER A 434 13.52 32.55 3.98
N ASP A 435 12.37 32.81 4.60
CA ASP A 435 11.36 31.85 5.00
C ASP A 435 10.44 31.51 3.80
N GLN A 436 10.16 30.20 3.64
CA GLN A 436 9.02 29.60 2.91
C GLN A 436 9.13 29.32 1.38
N PRO A 437 8.46 28.26 0.88
CA PRO A 437 7.40 27.51 1.56
C PRO A 437 7.74 26.09 2.03
N ARG A 438 7.67 25.90 3.35
CA ARG A 438 7.35 24.64 4.04
C ARG A 438 5.88 24.21 3.84
N ASN A 439 5.11 24.95 3.04
CA ASN A 439 3.67 24.78 2.91
C ASN A 439 3.23 23.51 2.14
N TRP A 440 4.08 22.88 1.33
CA TRP A 440 3.66 21.68 0.58
C TRP A 440 3.56 20.41 1.46
N PHE A 441 4.44 20.26 2.46
CA PHE A 441 4.42 19.08 3.35
C PHE A 441 3.33 19.16 4.43
N GLN A 442 2.84 20.36 4.76
CA GLN A 442 1.77 20.56 5.73
C GLN A 442 0.38 20.24 5.16
N GLU A 443 0.15 20.41 3.85
CA GLU A 443 -1.15 20.08 3.24
C GLU A 443 -1.43 18.57 3.18
N GLN A 444 -0.40 17.72 3.11
CA GLN A 444 -0.58 16.26 3.19
C GLN A 444 -0.52 15.71 4.63
N THR A 445 0.06 16.43 5.59
CA THR A 445 0.12 16.01 7.01
C THR A 445 -1.01 16.57 7.87
N GLY A 446 -1.73 17.61 7.41
CA GLY A 446 -2.88 18.21 8.09
C GLY A 446 -4.08 17.28 8.30
N ILE A 447 -4.15 16.16 7.59
CA ILE A 447 -5.19 15.13 7.77
C ILE A 447 -4.81 14.10 8.85
N LEU A 448 -3.51 13.95 9.16
CA LEU A 448 -3.02 13.06 10.22
C LEU A 448 -3.02 13.72 11.60
N ALA A 449 -2.88 15.05 11.69
CA ALA A 449 -2.82 15.77 12.96
C ALA A 449 -4.18 15.93 13.67
N ARG A 450 -5.32 15.86 12.96
CA ARG A 450 -6.65 15.99 13.58
C ARG A 450 -7.18 14.72 14.26
N ASN A 451 -6.51 13.57 14.08
CA ASN A 451 -6.91 12.31 14.73
C ASN A 451 -6.07 11.96 15.97
N LEU A 452 -5.05 12.74 16.32
CA LEU A 452 -4.22 12.53 17.51
C LEU A 452 -4.68 13.33 18.74
N SER A 453 -5.54 14.35 18.58
CA SER A 453 -5.99 15.19 19.70
C SER A 453 -7.15 14.62 20.53
N VAL A 454 -7.71 13.46 20.15
CA VAL A 454 -8.80 12.81 20.92
C VAL A 454 -8.32 11.59 21.73
N ILE A 455 -7.15 11.02 21.41
CA ILE A 455 -6.61 9.85 22.13
C ILE A 455 -5.73 10.26 23.32
N ASN A 456 -5.13 11.46 23.31
CA ASN A 456 -4.29 11.93 24.41
C ASN A 456 -5.05 12.45 25.65
N THR A 457 -6.37 12.59 25.58
CA THR A 457 -7.20 13.03 26.71
C THR A 457 -7.72 11.87 27.57
N LEU A 458 -7.54 10.61 27.13
CA LEU A 458 -7.98 9.42 27.88
C LEU A 458 -6.83 8.62 28.53
N SER A 459 -5.57 8.99 28.29
CA SER A 459 -4.39 8.34 28.91
C SER A 459 -3.78 9.12 30.09
N LYS A 460 -4.31 10.31 30.44
CA LYS A 460 -3.80 11.14 31.55
C LYS A 460 -4.72 11.21 32.79
N ARG A 461 -5.75 10.36 32.89
CA ARG A 461 -6.66 10.31 34.07
C ARG A 461 -6.59 9.00 34.89
N LYS A 462 -5.52 8.23 34.77
CA LYS A 462 -5.21 7.14 35.71
C LYS A 462 -3.79 7.28 36.24
N ARG A 463 -3.60 8.18 37.21
CA ARG A 463 -2.57 8.14 38.27
C ARG A 463 -2.80 9.34 39.22
N SER A 464 -2.77 9.06 40.53
CA SER A 464 -3.17 9.92 41.68
C SER A 464 -4.69 10.06 41.81
N PHE A 465 -5.35 9.82 42.95
CA PHE A 465 -4.98 9.97 44.36
C PHE A 465 -5.57 8.85 45.24
N SER A 466 -4.88 8.56 46.34
CA SER A 466 -5.30 7.75 47.48
C SER A 466 -6.03 8.59 48.54
N GLY A 467 -7.07 8.02 49.15
CA GLY A 467 -7.50 8.21 50.54
C GLY A 467 -8.12 9.54 50.97
N ALA A 468 -9.42 9.53 51.29
CA ALA A 468 -10.01 10.06 52.54
C ALA A 468 -11.55 9.86 52.53
N ASP A 469 -12.07 9.44 53.68
CA ASP A 469 -13.49 9.35 54.06
C ASP A 469 -14.26 10.68 53.90
N LEU A 470 -15.58 10.59 53.67
CA LEU A 470 -16.65 11.26 54.45
C LEU A 470 -18.04 11.08 53.80
N THR A 471 -18.87 10.28 54.49
CA THR A 471 -20.32 10.43 54.83
C THR A 471 -21.41 10.69 53.77
N ASP A 472 -22.41 9.79 53.85
CA ASP A 472 -23.85 9.87 53.52
C ASP A 472 -24.46 11.25 53.22
N VAL A 473 -25.22 11.30 52.11
CA VAL A 473 -26.63 11.78 52.10
C VAL A 473 -27.41 11.03 51.01
N ASP A 474 -28.37 10.21 51.44
CA ASP A 474 -29.48 9.70 50.63
C ASP A 474 -30.53 10.80 50.40
N VAL A 475 -30.92 11.02 49.14
CA VAL A 475 -32.26 11.55 48.79
C VAL A 475 -32.72 10.90 47.47
N GLU A 476 -33.74 10.06 47.59
CA GLU A 476 -34.57 9.51 46.49
C GLU A 476 -35.89 10.33 46.39
N PRO A 477 -36.83 10.06 45.47
CA PRO A 477 -36.83 10.22 44.01
C PRO A 477 -37.90 11.22 43.52
N THR A 478 -37.79 11.77 42.31
CA THR A 478 -38.95 12.37 41.61
C THR A 478 -39.05 11.94 40.16
N LYS A 479 -40.27 11.55 39.78
CA LYS A 479 -40.68 10.98 38.49
C LYS A 479 -40.88 12.04 37.40
N GLN A 480 -40.71 11.55 36.17
CA GLN A 480 -41.36 11.92 34.90
C GLN A 480 -41.02 13.27 34.26
N LEU A 481 -40.43 13.20 33.06
CA LEU A 481 -41.15 13.58 31.84
C LEU A 481 -40.51 12.96 30.59
N ASP A 482 -41.38 12.43 29.75
CA ASP A 482 -41.11 11.76 28.49
C ASP A 482 -40.45 12.65 27.44
N SER A 483 -39.89 11.95 26.45
CA SER A 483 -39.29 12.44 25.21
C SER A 483 -37.85 12.93 25.39
N PHE A 484 -36.92 12.26 24.71
CA PHE A 484 -35.98 12.90 23.79
C PHE A 484 -35.16 11.81 23.08
N VAL A 485 -35.26 11.83 21.75
CA VAL A 485 -34.23 11.46 20.77
C VAL A 485 -34.05 9.96 20.44
N SER A 486 -34.84 9.50 19.48
CA SER A 486 -34.44 8.41 18.58
C SER A 486 -33.43 8.95 17.53
N THR A 487 -32.13 8.90 17.82
CA THR A 487 -31.12 9.18 16.77
C THR A 487 -30.86 7.93 15.96
N VAL A 488 -31.54 7.81 14.82
CA VAL A 488 -31.31 6.77 13.81
C VAL A 488 -30.07 7.14 12.97
N ARG A 489 -29.11 6.21 12.82
CA ARG A 489 -27.72 6.41 12.31
C ARG A 489 -27.37 5.32 11.27
N ASN A 490 -26.70 5.65 10.17
CA ASN A 490 -26.80 4.88 8.91
C ASN A 490 -25.51 4.95 7.99
N TRP A 491 -25.03 3.94 7.22
CA TRP A 491 -23.71 4.00 6.48
C TRP A 491 -23.59 3.08 5.23
N LYS A 492 -22.64 3.30 4.28
CA LYS A 492 -22.46 2.45 3.05
C LYS A 492 -22.07 1.00 3.42
N ILE A 493 -21.93 0.11 2.45
CA ILE A 493 -21.62 -1.30 2.71
C ILE A 493 -20.29 -1.69 2.06
N ILE A 494 -19.39 -2.24 2.85
CA ILE A 494 -18.18 -2.97 2.47
C ILE A 494 -18.29 -4.30 3.21
N VAL A 495 -18.11 -5.41 2.50
CA VAL A 495 -18.30 -6.74 3.06
C VAL A 495 -17.00 -7.48 3.07
N ILE A 496 -16.65 -7.92 4.25
CA ILE A 496 -15.32 -8.39 4.56
C ILE A 496 -15.51 -9.80 5.04
N LEU A 497 -14.96 -10.74 4.28
CA LEU A 497 -15.09 -12.16 4.54
C LEU A 497 -13.74 -12.71 4.96
N LYS A 498 -13.78 -13.52 6.01
CA LYS A 498 -12.69 -14.42 6.38
C LYS A 498 -13.27 -15.81 6.51
N TYR A 499 -12.70 -16.79 5.85
CA TYR A 499 -13.12 -18.18 5.99
C TYR A 499 -11.95 -19.14 5.93
N LYS A 500 -12.19 -20.39 6.32
CA LYS A 500 -11.25 -21.50 6.16
C LYS A 500 -11.81 -22.56 5.19
N ASN A 501 -11.02 -23.06 4.23
CA ASN A 501 -11.40 -24.19 3.32
C ASN A 501 -12.07 -25.35 4.10
N LYS A 502 -13.00 -26.18 3.59
CA LYS A 502 -13.67 -26.41 2.29
C LYS A 502 -15.19 -26.18 2.50
N MET A 503 -15.93 -25.71 1.49
CA MET A 503 -17.39 -25.47 1.53
C MET A 503 -17.84 -24.25 2.35
N ILE A 504 -17.48 -23.05 1.91
CA ILE A 504 -18.28 -21.85 2.24
C ILE A 504 -19.46 -21.78 1.28
N CYS A 505 -19.20 -22.20 0.05
CA CYS A 505 -20.09 -22.56 -1.03
C CYS A 505 -19.59 -23.96 -1.46
#